data_AF-A0A8J8DST6-F1
#
_entry.id   AF-A0A8J8DST6-F1
#
_cell.length_a   1.000
_cell.length_b   1.000
_cell.length_c   1.000
_cell.angle_alpha   90.00
_cell.angle_beta   90.00
_cell.angle_gamma   90.00
#
_symmetry.space_group_name_H-M   'P 1'
#
loop_
_entity.id
_entity.type
_entity.pdbx_description
1 polymer ?
#
loop_
_entity_poly.entity_id
_entity_poly.type
_entity_poly.pdbx_seq_one_letter_code
_entity_poly.pdbx_strand_id
1 'polypeptide(L)'
;MGELMPGLFSSPLEEKIEAIIEIYPRISNEEATKQHMILPLLKELGWRIDKPHEVYPERQTRNKRRPDYTLLVDGKPVAFLEAKSAKTRVIGRGGVVSKHARQLIGYCFEEGVALGVLTNGTQWVLMETFKLWTRPENRVITMVDLRKLDIEEAADKMLAFTRRNIRLYYQKFGYRLGEKHDFAF
;
A
#
# COMPACT_ATOMS: atom_id res chain seq x y z
N MET A 1 33.78 -21.64 24.44
CA MET A 1 34.35 -20.27 24.49
C MET A 1 33.86 -19.55 23.24
N GLY A 2 32.78 -18.76 23.37
CA GLY A 2 32.29 -17.83 22.35
C GLY A 2 31.58 -18.44 21.14
N GLU A 3 30.31 -18.82 21.28
CA GLU A 3 29.38 -18.70 20.14
C GLU A 3 29.27 -17.20 19.82
N LEU A 4 29.79 -16.81 18.66
CA LEU A 4 29.50 -15.50 18.08
C LEU A 4 28.02 -15.50 17.70
N MET A 5 27.20 -14.86 18.52
CA MET A 5 25.85 -14.44 18.16
C MET A 5 25.94 -13.66 16.85
N PRO A 6 25.31 -14.10 15.74
CA PRO A 6 25.15 -13.23 14.59
C PRO A 6 24.21 -12.10 15.03
N GLY A 7 24.75 -10.90 15.23
CA GLY A 7 23.92 -9.71 15.38
C GLY A 7 23.07 -9.58 14.12
N LEU A 8 21.77 -9.89 14.23
CA LEU A 8 20.77 -9.51 13.25
C LEU A 8 20.78 -7.98 13.19
N PHE A 9 21.41 -7.41 12.17
CA PHE A 9 21.05 -6.05 11.77
C PHE A 9 19.65 -6.16 11.17
N SER A 10 18.67 -5.49 11.79
CA SER A 10 17.31 -5.42 11.24
C SER A 10 17.36 -4.75 9.87
N SER A 11 16.52 -5.21 8.94
CA SER A 11 16.49 -4.60 7.61
C SER A 11 15.99 -3.14 7.69
N PRO A 12 16.33 -2.26 6.72
CA PRO A 12 15.82 -0.88 6.73
C PRO A 12 14.29 -0.79 6.79
N LEU A 13 13.58 -1.80 6.27
CA LEU A 13 12.13 -1.90 6.36
C LEU A 13 11.66 -2.22 7.79
N GLU A 14 12.34 -3.14 8.48
CA GLU A 14 12.07 -3.47 9.89
C GLU A 14 12.29 -2.26 10.80
N GLU A 15 13.44 -1.59 10.68
CA GLU A 15 13.74 -0.36 11.43
C GLU A 15 12.66 0.72 11.19
N LYS A 16 12.16 0.82 9.95
CA LYS A 16 11.08 1.76 9.62
C LYS A 16 9.76 1.38 10.26
N ILE A 17 9.42 0.09 10.27
CA ILE A 17 8.20 -0.42 10.90
C ILE A 17 8.24 -0.13 12.40
N GLU A 18 9.37 -0.39 13.07
CA GLU A 18 9.58 -0.07 14.49
C GLU A 18 9.37 1.41 14.77
N ALA A 19 10.02 2.29 14.00
CA ALA A 19 9.86 3.73 14.14
C ALA A 19 8.41 4.20 13.95
N ILE A 20 7.66 3.61 13.02
CA ILE A 20 6.24 3.91 12.78
C ILE A 20 5.39 3.50 13.99
N ILE A 21 5.65 2.32 14.55
CA ILE A 21 4.94 1.83 15.75
C ILE A 21 5.22 2.75 16.94
N GLU A 22 6.47 3.21 17.11
CA GLU A 22 6.88 4.11 18.19
C GLU A 22 6.16 5.46 18.13
N ILE A 23 6.05 6.07 16.95
CA ILE A 23 5.43 7.40 16.81
C ILE A 23 3.89 7.34 16.77
N TYR A 24 3.30 6.18 16.45
CA TYR A 24 1.85 6.00 16.29
C TYR A 24 0.99 6.64 17.40
N PRO A 25 1.33 6.54 18.71
CA PRO A 25 0.53 7.15 19.77
C PRO A 25 0.35 8.66 19.62
N ARG A 26 1.36 9.35 19.05
CA ARG A 26 1.41 10.81 18.86
C ARG A 26 0.67 11.29 17.62
N ILE A 27 0.29 10.38 16.71
CA ILE A 27 -0.40 10.72 15.46
C ILE A 27 -1.91 10.58 15.63
N SER A 28 -2.67 11.62 15.28
CA SER A 28 -4.13 11.69 15.54
C SER A 28 -4.99 12.06 14.33
N ASN A 29 -4.45 12.77 13.34
CA ASN A 29 -5.20 13.16 12.14
C ASN A 29 -4.67 12.46 10.87
N GLU A 30 -5.45 12.53 9.80
CA GLU A 30 -5.15 11.85 8.55
C GLU A 30 -3.91 12.41 7.85
N GLU A 31 -3.72 13.73 7.84
CA GLU A 31 -2.55 14.34 7.19
C GLU A 31 -1.24 13.96 7.90
N ALA A 32 -1.22 14.02 9.23
CA ALA A 32 -0.09 13.54 10.02
C ALA A 32 0.17 12.04 9.82
N THR A 33 -0.89 11.25 9.58
CA THR A 33 -0.77 9.82 9.25
C THR A 33 -0.09 9.61 7.89
N LYS A 34 -0.49 10.41 6.89
CA LYS A 34 0.12 10.42 5.56
C LYS A 34 1.60 10.80 5.63
N GLN A 35 1.91 11.93 6.25
CA GLN A 35 3.26 12.51 6.28
C GLN A 35 4.27 11.71 7.11
N HIS A 36 3.87 11.24 8.29
CA HIS A 36 4.82 10.65 9.24
C HIS A 36 4.87 9.13 9.23
N MET A 37 3.85 8.44 8.69
CA MET A 37 3.82 6.97 8.66
C MET A 37 3.73 6.41 7.24
N ILE A 38 2.76 6.85 6.43
CA ILE A 38 2.52 6.26 5.11
C ILE A 38 3.63 6.60 4.12
N LEU A 39 3.95 7.87 3.92
CA LEU A 39 4.97 8.29 2.95
C LEU A 39 6.37 7.73 3.29
N PRO A 40 6.84 7.75 4.56
CA PRO A 40 8.10 7.12 4.92
C PRO A 40 8.12 5.62 4.64
N LEU A 41 7.03 4.89 4.91
CA LEU A 41 6.98 3.45 4.62
C LEU A 41 6.93 3.16 3.12
N LEU A 42 6.17 3.95 2.35
CA LEU A 42 6.17 3.85 0.89
C LEU A 42 7.58 4.03 0.31
N LYS A 43 8.37 4.95 0.86
CA LYS A 43 9.77 5.15 0.46
C LYS A 43 10.60 3.89 0.65
N GLU A 44 10.50 3.24 1.82
CA GLU A 44 11.21 1.97 2.09
C GLU A 44 10.69 0.81 1.24
N LEU A 45 9.42 0.85 0.85
CA LEU A 45 8.81 -0.10 -0.10
C LEU A 45 9.25 0.14 -1.57
N GLY A 46 10.16 1.08 -1.79
CA GLY A 46 10.75 1.36 -3.09
C GLY A 46 9.92 2.29 -3.99
N TRP A 47 8.98 3.05 -3.41
CA TRP A 47 8.25 4.10 -4.11
C TRP A 47 8.94 5.45 -3.97
N ARG A 48 9.19 6.15 -5.07
CA ARG A 48 9.78 7.50 -5.01
C ARG A 48 8.72 8.55 -4.75
N ILE A 49 8.52 8.90 -3.48
CA ILE A 49 7.49 9.84 -3.03
C ILE A 49 7.69 11.28 -3.52
N ASP A 50 8.90 11.64 -3.94
CA ASP A 50 9.25 12.94 -4.52
C ASP A 50 9.03 12.99 -6.05
N LYS A 51 8.60 11.87 -6.65
CA LYS A 51 8.39 11.73 -8.09
C LYS A 51 6.91 11.61 -8.41
N PRO A 52 6.27 12.66 -8.99
CA PRO A 52 4.84 12.61 -9.31
C PRO A 52 4.48 11.57 -10.37
N HIS A 53 5.45 11.09 -11.17
CA HIS A 53 5.24 9.97 -12.10
C HIS A 53 5.29 8.58 -11.42
N GLU A 54 5.46 8.51 -10.10
CA GLU A 54 5.41 7.28 -9.30
C GLU A 54 4.44 7.36 -8.12
N VAL A 55 4.42 8.48 -7.39
CA VAL A 55 3.48 8.72 -6.29
C VAL A 55 2.87 10.09 -6.50
N TYR A 56 1.59 10.12 -6.86
CA TYR A 56 0.88 11.37 -7.14
C TYR A 56 -0.24 11.59 -6.12
N PRO A 57 -0.20 12.66 -5.29
CA PRO A 57 -1.25 12.95 -4.33
C PRO A 57 -2.52 13.46 -5.04
N GLU A 58 -3.68 13.02 -4.58
CA GLU A 58 -4.99 13.56 -4.99
C GLU A 58 -5.23 13.66 -6.51
N ARG A 59 -4.69 12.71 -7.28
CA ARG A 59 -4.87 12.70 -8.74
C ARG A 59 -6.36 12.62 -9.06
N GLN A 60 -6.88 13.63 -9.75
CA GLN A 60 -8.28 13.66 -10.13
C GLN A 60 -8.61 12.55 -11.12
N THR A 61 -9.58 11.71 -10.76
CA THR A 61 -10.16 10.66 -11.61
C THR A 61 -11.23 11.26 -12.53
N ARG A 62 -11.68 10.49 -13.52
CA ARG A 62 -12.69 10.91 -14.53
C ARG A 62 -13.98 11.44 -13.91
N ASN A 63 -14.40 10.88 -12.78
CA ASN A 63 -15.60 11.26 -12.03
C ASN A 63 -15.38 12.39 -10.99
N LYS A 64 -14.25 13.10 -11.06
CA LYS A 64 -13.87 14.17 -10.10
C LYS A 64 -13.63 13.70 -8.66
N ARG A 65 -13.54 12.38 -8.42
CA ARG A 65 -13.06 11.86 -7.13
C ARG A 65 -11.53 11.85 -7.11
N ARG A 66 -10.95 11.67 -5.93
CA ARG A 66 -9.51 11.75 -5.70
C ARG A 66 -9.12 10.71 -4.66
N PRO A 67 -8.43 9.62 -5.03
CA PRO A 67 -7.73 8.81 -4.04
C PRO A 67 -6.62 9.67 -3.41
N ASP A 68 -6.26 9.39 -2.17
CA ASP A 68 -5.22 10.16 -1.47
C ASP A 68 -3.89 10.10 -2.22
N TYR A 69 -3.50 8.91 -2.69
CA TYR A 69 -2.38 8.76 -3.61
C TYR A 69 -2.71 7.82 -4.76
N THR A 70 -2.22 8.18 -5.94
CA THR A 70 -2.09 7.26 -7.06
C THR A 70 -0.66 6.75 -7.10
N LEU A 71 -0.49 5.43 -7.11
CA LEU A 71 0.78 4.76 -7.32
C LEU A 71 0.92 4.40 -8.79
N LEU A 72 2.02 4.80 -9.41
CA LEU A 72 2.27 4.67 -10.83
C LEU A 72 3.55 3.88 -11.12
N VAL A 73 3.49 3.08 -12.17
CA VAL A 73 4.67 2.47 -12.78
C VAL A 73 4.66 2.88 -14.26
N ASP A 74 5.72 3.57 -14.68
CA ASP A 74 5.88 4.11 -16.05
C ASP A 74 4.69 4.97 -16.50
N GLY A 75 4.23 5.84 -15.60
CA GLY A 75 3.12 6.77 -15.84
C GLY A 75 1.73 6.12 -15.83
N LYS A 76 1.63 4.80 -15.71
CA LYS A 76 0.37 4.06 -15.62
C LYS A 76 -0.04 3.87 -14.15
N PRO A 77 -1.26 4.24 -13.75
CA PRO A 77 -1.78 3.91 -12.42
C PRO A 77 -1.81 2.39 -12.22
N VAL A 78 -1.15 1.91 -11.17
CA VAL A 78 -1.10 0.48 -10.81
C VAL A 78 -1.80 0.19 -9.48
N ALA A 79 -1.93 1.19 -8.62
CA ALA A 79 -2.75 1.08 -7.41
C ALA A 79 -3.25 2.46 -6.99
N PHE A 80 -4.42 2.48 -6.36
CA PHE A 80 -4.85 3.64 -5.57
C PHE A 80 -4.64 3.34 -4.09
N LEU A 81 -4.14 4.33 -3.35
CA LEU A 81 -3.99 4.28 -1.92
C LEU A 81 -4.99 5.24 -1.28
N GLU A 82 -5.81 4.70 -0.40
CA GLU A 82 -6.72 5.44 0.47
C GLU A 82 -6.17 5.41 1.90
N ALA A 83 -5.89 6.58 2.45
CA ALA A 83 -5.45 6.77 3.80
C ALA A 83 -6.64 7.03 4.73
N LYS A 84 -6.42 6.75 6.02
CA LYS A 84 -7.29 7.16 7.11
C LYS A 84 -6.42 7.68 8.24
N SER A 85 -7.00 8.48 9.13
CA SER A 85 -6.36 8.81 10.42
C SER A 85 -5.90 7.53 11.14
N ALA A 86 -4.75 7.58 11.80
CA ALA A 86 -4.20 6.54 12.68
C ALA A 86 -5.19 6.03 13.74
N LYS A 87 -6.19 6.84 14.11
CA LYS A 87 -7.24 6.45 15.08
C LYS A 87 -8.44 5.75 14.42
N THR A 88 -8.54 5.82 13.09
CA THR A 88 -9.55 5.10 12.30
C THR A 88 -9.04 3.71 11.94
N ARG A 89 -9.75 2.69 12.39
CA ARG A 89 -9.43 1.29 12.10
C ARG A 89 -9.76 0.93 10.64
N VAL A 90 -8.84 0.26 9.95
CA VAL A 90 -9.07 -0.32 8.61
C VAL A 90 -9.16 -1.85 8.65
N ILE A 91 -8.63 -2.50 9.70
CA ILE A 91 -8.73 -3.94 9.96
C ILE A 91 -9.57 -4.19 11.23
N GLY A 92 -10.77 -4.75 11.08
CA GLY A 92 -11.75 -5.07 12.13
C GLY A 92 -11.72 -6.52 12.63
N ARG A 93 -12.72 -6.91 13.44
CA ARG A 93 -12.86 -8.29 13.99
C ARG A 93 -13.06 -9.35 12.91
N GLY A 94 -13.55 -8.99 11.72
CA GLY A 94 -13.88 -9.92 10.64
C GLY A 94 -13.15 -9.64 9.33
N GLY A 95 -12.01 -8.94 9.36
CA GLY A 95 -11.25 -8.56 8.17
C GLY A 95 -11.27 -7.06 7.89
N VAL A 96 -11.11 -6.67 6.62
CA VAL A 96 -11.11 -5.25 6.21
C VAL A 96 -12.46 -4.59 6.50
N VAL A 97 -12.43 -3.34 6.96
CA VAL A 97 -13.65 -2.57 7.24
C VAL A 97 -14.38 -2.27 5.93
N SER A 98 -15.57 -2.86 5.75
CA SER A 98 -16.26 -2.92 4.45
C SER A 98 -16.59 -1.55 3.83
N LYS A 99 -16.90 -0.53 4.66
CA LYS A 99 -17.17 0.83 4.13
C LYS A 99 -15.96 1.41 3.40
N HIS A 100 -14.75 1.20 3.95
CA HIS A 100 -13.51 1.71 3.38
C HIS A 100 -13.10 0.91 2.14
N ALA A 101 -13.25 -0.41 2.19
CA ALA A 101 -13.03 -1.27 1.03
C ALA A 101 -13.91 -0.87 -0.18
N ARG A 102 -15.20 -0.61 0.04
CA ARG A 102 -16.14 -0.21 -1.04
C ARG A 102 -15.80 1.14 -1.65
N GLN A 103 -15.40 2.11 -0.83
CA GLN A 103 -14.96 3.43 -1.31
C GLN A 103 -13.76 3.30 -2.24
N LEU A 104 -12.72 2.59 -1.80
CA LEU A 104 -11.49 2.36 -2.56
C LEU A 104 -11.74 1.58 -3.86
N ILE A 105 -12.51 0.49 -3.79
CA ILE A 105 -12.86 -0.32 -4.98
C ILE A 105 -13.66 0.52 -5.98
N GLY A 106 -14.53 1.42 -5.51
CA GLY A 106 -15.24 2.35 -6.39
C GLY A 106 -14.29 3.21 -7.22
N TYR A 107 -13.25 3.81 -6.60
CA TYR A 107 -12.23 4.56 -7.34
C TYR A 107 -11.52 3.70 -8.36
N CYS A 108 -11.09 2.51 -7.96
CA CYS A 108 -10.29 1.64 -8.80
C CYS A 108 -11.07 1.10 -10.01
N PHE A 109 -12.33 0.70 -9.80
CA PHE A 109 -13.18 0.13 -10.85
C PHE A 109 -13.39 1.11 -12.01
N GLU A 110 -13.64 2.39 -11.69
CA GLU A 110 -13.90 3.42 -12.69
C GLU A 110 -12.67 3.79 -13.54
N GLU A 111 -11.47 3.63 -12.98
CA GLU A 111 -10.20 3.94 -13.65
C GLU A 111 -9.50 2.70 -14.23
N GLY A 112 -10.08 1.50 -14.10
CA GLY A 112 -9.46 0.27 -14.58
C GLY A 112 -8.19 -0.13 -13.79
N VAL A 113 -8.06 0.32 -12.54
CA VAL A 113 -6.90 0.03 -11.69
C VAL A 113 -7.14 -1.27 -10.93
N ALA A 114 -6.24 -2.25 -11.05
CA ALA A 114 -6.46 -3.62 -10.57
C ALA A 114 -6.21 -3.82 -9.07
N LEU A 115 -5.47 -2.91 -8.44
CA LEU A 115 -5.09 -3.00 -7.04
C LEU A 115 -5.53 -1.77 -6.25
N GLY A 116 -5.95 -1.99 -5.01
CA GLY A 116 -6.21 -0.95 -4.03
C GLY A 116 -5.41 -1.19 -2.75
N VAL A 117 -4.90 -0.11 -2.16
CA VAL A 117 -4.27 -0.10 -0.85
C VAL A 117 -5.11 0.73 0.11
N LEU A 118 -5.49 0.15 1.25
CA LEU A 118 -6.15 0.88 2.34
C LEU A 118 -5.24 0.86 3.57
N THR A 119 -4.99 2.03 4.16
CA THR A 119 -4.10 2.11 5.33
C THR A 119 -4.44 3.24 6.30
N ASN A 120 -4.04 3.06 7.56
CA ASN A 120 -4.00 4.13 8.57
C ASN A 120 -2.58 4.34 9.14
N GLY A 121 -1.56 3.94 8.37
CA GLY A 121 -0.15 3.97 8.78
C GLY A 121 0.32 2.70 9.48
N THR A 122 -0.50 2.11 10.35
CA THR A 122 -0.14 0.87 11.10
C THR A 122 -0.89 -0.37 10.65
N GLN A 123 -2.02 -0.20 9.98
CA GLN A 123 -2.79 -1.28 9.39
C GLN A 123 -2.79 -1.09 7.88
N TRP A 124 -2.40 -2.11 7.13
CA TRP A 124 -2.27 -2.09 5.68
C TRP A 124 -3.06 -3.24 5.07
N VAL A 125 -3.83 -2.95 4.02
CA VAL A 125 -4.62 -3.94 3.28
C VAL A 125 -4.37 -3.76 1.79
N LEU A 126 -3.91 -4.82 1.13
CA LEU A 126 -3.81 -4.89 -0.33
C LEU A 126 -5.01 -5.67 -0.87
N MET A 127 -5.70 -5.12 -1.87
CA MET A 127 -6.93 -5.69 -2.40
C MET A 127 -6.91 -5.81 -3.92
N GLU A 128 -7.51 -6.88 -4.44
CA GLU A 128 -7.90 -6.99 -5.84
C GLU A 128 -9.21 -6.23 -6.06
N THR A 129 -9.24 -5.37 -7.07
CA THR A 129 -10.41 -4.53 -7.34
C THR A 129 -11.39 -5.22 -8.30
N PHE A 130 -10.90 -6.18 -9.09
CA PHE A 130 -11.68 -7.01 -10.00
C PHE A 130 -11.58 -8.49 -9.59
N LYS A 131 -12.65 -9.03 -9.00
CA LYS A 131 -12.74 -10.45 -8.66
C LYS A 131 -14.18 -10.94 -8.79
N LEU A 132 -14.37 -11.92 -9.67
CA LEU A 132 -15.69 -12.49 -9.95
C LEU A 132 -16.30 -13.12 -8.69
N TRP A 133 -17.62 -12.96 -8.54
CA TRP A 133 -18.41 -13.59 -7.48
C TRP A 133 -17.97 -13.30 -6.04
N THR A 134 -17.07 -12.33 -5.85
CA THR A 134 -16.49 -12.02 -4.55
C THR A 134 -16.91 -10.63 -4.11
N ARG A 135 -17.44 -10.52 -2.89
CA ARG A 135 -17.77 -9.22 -2.29
C ARG A 135 -16.50 -8.39 -2.07
N PRO A 136 -16.55 -7.05 -2.18
CA PRO A 136 -15.41 -6.15 -2.00
C PRO A 136 -14.53 -6.48 -0.78
N GLU A 137 -15.12 -6.64 0.39
CA GLU A 137 -14.44 -6.96 1.65
C GLU A 137 -13.69 -8.30 1.65
N ASN A 138 -14.00 -9.21 0.73
CA ASN A 138 -13.37 -10.52 0.61
C ASN A 138 -12.30 -10.55 -0.50
N ARG A 139 -12.00 -9.43 -1.16
CA ARG A 139 -10.99 -9.33 -2.23
C ARG A 139 -9.59 -9.00 -1.71
N VAL A 140 -9.29 -9.41 -0.49
CA VAL A 140 -8.01 -9.13 0.17
C VAL A 140 -6.93 -10.07 -0.38
N ILE A 141 -5.78 -9.51 -0.76
CA ILE A 141 -4.55 -10.25 -1.07
C ILE A 141 -3.76 -10.47 0.22
N THR A 142 -3.50 -9.41 0.98
CA THR A 142 -2.81 -9.46 2.27
C THR A 142 -3.28 -8.35 3.20
N MET A 143 -3.14 -8.59 4.51
CA MET A 143 -3.44 -7.67 5.59
C MET A 143 -2.33 -7.71 6.63
N VAL A 144 -1.88 -6.54 7.05
CA VAL A 144 -0.80 -6.37 8.01
C VAL A 144 -1.26 -5.40 9.08
N ASP A 145 -1.19 -5.81 10.36
CA ASP A 145 -1.33 -4.90 11.49
C ASP A 145 0.03 -4.86 12.20
N LEU A 146 0.81 -3.82 11.91
CA LEU A 146 2.20 -3.67 12.37
C LEU A 146 2.33 -3.74 13.90
N ARG A 147 1.24 -3.45 14.63
CA ARG A 147 1.23 -3.45 16.11
C ARG A 147 0.85 -4.81 16.71
N LYS A 148 0.54 -5.82 15.88
CA LYS A 148 0.08 -7.14 16.32
C LYS A 148 0.97 -8.28 15.86
N LEU A 149 1.72 -8.07 14.78
CA LEU A 149 2.70 -9.03 14.28
C LEU A 149 4.05 -8.72 14.91
N ASP A 150 4.93 -9.72 14.97
CA ASP A 150 6.35 -9.43 15.16
C ASP A 150 6.90 -8.68 13.92
N ILE A 151 8.06 -8.04 14.11
CA ILE A 151 8.63 -7.12 13.12
C ILE A 151 9.07 -7.84 11.85
N GLU A 152 9.58 -9.07 11.96
CA GLU A 152 10.00 -9.89 10.82
C GLU A 152 8.79 -10.32 9.98
N GLU A 153 7.74 -10.88 10.60
CA GLU A 153 6.49 -11.25 9.92
C GLU A 153 5.82 -10.03 9.27
N ALA A 154 5.84 -8.87 9.96
CA ALA A 154 5.32 -7.63 9.42
C ALA A 154 6.11 -7.20 8.17
N ALA A 155 7.45 -7.19 8.23
CA ALA A 155 8.31 -6.82 7.11
C ALA A 155 8.09 -7.74 5.90
N ASP A 156 8.05 -9.06 6.11
CA ASP A 156 7.80 -10.05 5.07
C ASP A 156 6.46 -9.85 4.37
N LYS A 157 5.38 -9.63 5.13
CA LYS A 157 4.07 -9.35 4.53
C LYS A 157 4.01 -7.98 3.85
N MET A 158 4.75 -6.99 4.36
CA MET A 158 4.86 -5.67 3.74
C MET A 158 5.56 -5.73 2.38
N LEU A 159 6.35 -6.78 2.07
CA LEU A 159 6.93 -6.98 0.73
C LEU A 159 5.86 -7.00 -0.38
N ALA A 160 4.63 -7.43 -0.11
CA ALA A 160 3.53 -7.41 -1.08
C ALA A 160 3.20 -6.00 -1.61
N PHE A 161 3.51 -4.95 -0.84
CA PHE A 161 3.24 -3.55 -1.18
C PHE A 161 4.42 -2.87 -1.89
N THR A 162 5.54 -3.58 -2.07
CA THR A 162 6.71 -3.02 -2.76
C THR A 162 6.39 -2.69 -4.20
N ARG A 163 7.00 -1.62 -4.72
CA ARG A 163 6.88 -1.25 -6.14
C ARG A 163 7.22 -2.42 -7.06
N ARG A 164 8.22 -3.23 -6.68
CA ARG A 164 8.63 -4.45 -7.39
C ARG A 164 7.51 -5.50 -7.44
N ASN A 165 6.90 -5.84 -6.30
CA ASN A 165 5.89 -6.89 -6.25
C ASN A 165 4.56 -6.46 -6.88
N ILE A 166 4.19 -5.18 -6.75
CA ILE A 166 3.06 -4.61 -7.50
C ILE A 166 3.30 -4.70 -9.01
N ARG A 167 4.51 -4.39 -9.50
CA ARG A 167 4.84 -4.59 -10.93
C ARG A 167 4.74 -6.08 -11.33
N LEU A 168 5.28 -6.99 -10.52
CA LEU A 168 5.23 -8.43 -10.79
C LEU A 168 3.79 -8.96 -10.82
N TYR A 169 2.89 -8.44 -9.99
CA TYR A 169 1.47 -8.78 -10.04
C TYR A 169 0.90 -8.53 -11.44
N TYR A 170 1.10 -7.34 -12.01
CA TYR A 170 0.62 -7.00 -13.35
C TYR A 170 1.24 -7.87 -14.46
N GLN A 171 2.52 -8.17 -14.36
CA GLN A 171 3.21 -9.03 -15.33
C GLN A 171 2.65 -10.46 -15.36
N LYS A 172 2.21 -11.01 -14.23
CA LYS A 172 1.54 -12.33 -14.17
C LYS A 172 0.25 -12.37 -15.00
N PHE A 173 -0.40 -11.22 -15.24
CA PHE A 173 -1.59 -11.09 -16.07
C PHE A 173 -1.28 -10.57 -17.49
N GLY A 174 -0.01 -10.60 -17.92
CA GLY A 174 0.41 -10.23 -19.26
C GLY A 174 0.59 -8.73 -19.51
N TYR A 175 0.45 -7.88 -18.48
CA TYR A 175 0.70 -6.44 -18.61
C TYR A 175 2.20 -6.14 -18.57
N ARG A 176 2.70 -5.51 -19.64
CA ARG A 176 4.08 -5.04 -19.75
C ARG A 176 4.20 -3.63 -19.18
N LEU A 177 4.67 -3.55 -17.94
CA LEU A 177 5.05 -2.31 -17.28
C LEU A 177 6.58 -2.20 -17.31
N GLY A 178 7.10 -1.21 -18.04
CA GLY A 178 8.54 -0.93 -18.15
C GLY A 178 9.16 -1.32 -19.49
N GLU A 179 8.38 -1.88 -20.41
CA GLU A 179 8.78 -1.99 -21.81
C GLU A 179 8.37 -0.69 -22.51
N LYS A 180 9.34 0.02 -23.12
CA LYS A 180 9.03 1.10 -24.06
C LYS A 180 8.17 0.48 -25.16
N HIS A 181 6.88 0.79 -25.16
CA HIS A 181 6.08 0.58 -26.35
C HIS A 181 6.35 1.76 -27.28
N ASP A 182 7.21 1.54 -28.27
CA ASP A 182 7.12 2.27 -29.53
C ASP A 182 5.78 1.87 -30.15
N PHE A 183 4.72 2.61 -29.86
CA PHE A 183 3.48 2.51 -30.61
C PHE A 183 3.71 3.20 -31.95
N ALA A 184 4.24 2.45 -32.92
CA ALA A 184 3.96 2.70 -34.32
C ALA A 184 2.58 2.08 -34.61
N PHE A 185 1.56 2.93 -34.72
CA PHE A 185 0.37 2.64 -35.50
C PHE A 185 0.44 3.49 -36.77
#